data_AF-A0A2D7XUX2-F1
#
_entry.id   AF-A0A2D7XUX2-F1
#
_cell.length_a   1.000
_cell.length_b   1.000
_cell.length_c   1.000
_cell.angle_alpha   90.00
_cell.angle_beta   90.00
_cell.angle_gamma   90.00
#
_symmetry.space_group_name_H-M   'P 1'
#
loop_
_entity.id
_entity.type
_entity.pdbx_description
1 polymer ?
#
loop_
_entity_poly.entity_id
_entity_poly.type
_entity_poly.pdbx_seq_one_letter_code
_entity_poly.pdbx_strand_id
1 'polypeptide(L)'
;MKQMTSLTVSALAVLALGACSEGGEVIKATDTTPTQETGENTLASVKDSIEAAPDTTTVSVDPAAANIDPFSGVYQAELRESAKESLNAAEYTEARLESSIDQTEQFLRDNASQIDGEGYEPGLRCAAHFDVASKNGALQAHEAQNYAKEVLGASAFSYEVAVVPNGSEDEREAALNEYRKQTYRNYFLVRDSMMEGADGEAHLAQAEACYEDLGLVMAAPEPTAEDVEDQTTTPAEG
;
A
#
# COMPACT_ATOMS: atom_id res chain seq x y z
N MET A 1 35.10 22.99 18.97
CA MET A 1 33.71 23.43 19.27
C MET A 1 32.91 23.34 17.96
N LYS A 2 32.14 22.27 17.78
CA LYS A 2 31.19 22.10 16.68
C LYS A 2 29.84 21.75 17.30
N GLN A 3 28.82 22.51 16.91
CA GLN A 3 27.49 22.51 17.50
C GLN A 3 26.74 21.24 17.06
N MET A 4 26.21 20.50 18.04
CA MET A 4 25.20 19.47 17.82
C MET A 4 23.85 20.16 17.65
N THR A 5 23.25 20.03 16.46
CA THR A 5 21.88 20.46 16.22
C THR A 5 20.98 19.26 16.54
N SER A 6 20.36 19.30 17.71
CA SER A 6 19.29 18.39 18.12
C SER A 6 18.07 18.61 17.22
N LEU A 7 17.63 17.57 16.52
CA LEU A 7 16.37 17.54 15.80
C LEU A 7 15.30 16.99 16.74
N THR A 8 14.59 17.88 17.40
CA THR A 8 13.29 17.61 18.01
C THR A 8 12.26 17.42 16.90
N VAL A 9 11.77 16.20 16.70
CA VAL A 9 10.55 15.95 15.91
C VAL A 9 9.38 15.85 16.88
N SER A 10 8.46 16.77 16.71
CA SER A 10 7.31 17.05 17.55
C SER A 10 6.29 15.92 17.52
N ALA A 11 5.97 15.40 18.71
CA ALA A 11 4.72 14.69 18.96
C ALA A 11 3.56 15.69 18.94
N LEU A 12 2.67 15.61 17.95
CA LEU A 12 1.34 16.26 18.00
C LEU A 12 0.41 15.71 16.92
N ALA A 13 -0.58 14.92 17.38
CA ALA A 13 -2.01 15.03 17.08
C ALA A 13 -2.71 13.67 16.93
N VAL A 14 -2.91 12.95 18.05
CA VAL A 14 -4.07 12.06 18.20
C VAL A 14 -5.05 12.77 19.14
N LEU A 15 -5.94 13.56 18.56
CA LEU A 15 -7.17 14.05 19.19
C LEU A 15 -8.28 13.89 18.16
N ALA A 16 -8.82 12.69 18.05
CA ALA A 16 -10.03 12.41 17.29
C ALA A 16 -10.85 11.31 17.96
N LEU A 17 -11.26 11.53 19.21
CA LEU A 17 -12.34 10.76 19.82
C LEU A 17 -13.24 11.73 20.61
N GLY A 18 -14.51 11.82 20.21
CA GLY A 18 -15.56 12.47 21.00
C GLY A 18 -16.23 13.68 20.34
N ALA A 19 -16.77 13.56 19.13
CA ALA A 19 -17.71 14.55 18.61
C ALA A 19 -18.75 13.92 17.66
N CYS A 20 -19.51 12.94 18.17
CA CYS A 20 -20.77 12.48 17.56
C CYS A 20 -21.76 12.06 18.67
N SER A 21 -22.11 12.99 19.54
CA SER A 21 -23.36 12.93 20.31
C SER A 21 -23.92 14.33 20.45
N GLU A 22 -25.14 14.52 19.96
CA GLU A 22 -25.91 15.75 20.09
C GLU A 22 -26.22 16.00 21.57
N GLY A 23 -25.37 16.80 22.23
CA GLY A 23 -25.46 17.06 23.66
C GLY A 23 -24.09 17.40 24.21
N GLY A 24 -23.54 18.53 23.78
CA GLY A 24 -22.22 18.99 24.19
C GLY A 24 -22.18 19.28 25.69
N GLU A 25 -21.74 18.30 26.47
CA GLU A 25 -21.30 18.51 27.84
C GLU A 25 -19.80 18.21 27.91
N VAL A 26 -19.00 19.28 28.07
CA VAL A 26 -17.57 19.14 28.36
C VAL A 26 -17.47 18.56 29.76
N ILE A 27 -17.05 17.29 29.87
CA ILE A 27 -16.79 16.65 31.16
C ILE A 27 -15.65 17.41 31.83
N LYS A 28 -16.00 18.31 32.75
CA LYS A 28 -15.04 18.91 33.68
C LYS A 28 -14.77 17.89 34.77
N ALA A 29 -13.56 17.36 34.80
CA ALA A 29 -13.08 16.60 35.94
C ALA A 29 -13.25 17.46 37.19
N THR A 30 -14.21 17.09 38.03
CA THR A 30 -14.36 17.59 39.40
C THR A 30 -14.05 16.43 40.32
N ASP A 31 -13.37 16.73 41.43
CA ASP A 31 -12.72 15.78 42.35
C ASP A 31 -13.67 14.78 43.07
N THR A 32 -14.92 14.66 42.63
CA THR A 32 -15.97 13.89 43.29
C THR A 32 -16.63 12.81 42.43
N THR A 33 -16.19 12.58 41.19
CA THR A 33 -16.83 11.58 40.30
C THR A 33 -16.14 10.20 40.43
N PRO A 34 -16.86 9.11 40.78
CA PRO A 34 -16.27 7.78 40.92
C PRO A 34 -15.77 7.22 39.58
N THR A 35 -14.54 6.70 39.59
CA THR A 35 -13.70 6.28 38.45
C THR A 35 -14.17 5.00 37.74
N GLN A 36 -15.41 4.55 37.92
CA GLN A 36 -15.85 3.20 37.51
C GLN A 36 -16.71 3.14 36.24
N GLU A 37 -17.24 4.26 35.73
CA GLU A 37 -18.15 4.25 34.57
C GLU A 37 -17.56 4.80 33.28
N THR A 38 -16.43 5.48 33.32
CA THR A 38 -15.70 5.88 32.12
C THR A 38 -14.39 5.09 32.10
N GLY A 39 -14.20 4.25 31.08
CA GLY A 39 -12.93 3.55 30.83
C GLY A 39 -11.82 4.52 30.42
N GLU A 40 -11.60 5.56 31.21
CA GLU A 40 -10.69 6.66 30.93
C GLU A 40 -9.27 6.25 31.32
N ASN A 41 -8.45 6.08 30.29
CA ASN A 41 -7.00 6.05 30.42
C ASN A 41 -6.55 7.27 31.23
N THR A 42 -6.09 7.05 32.47
CA THR A 42 -5.49 8.08 33.31
C THR A 42 -4.11 8.49 32.78
N LEU A 43 -3.61 9.67 33.15
CA LEU A 43 -2.22 10.08 32.87
C LEU A 43 -1.19 9.06 33.38
N ALA A 44 -1.50 8.35 34.48
CA ALA A 44 -0.69 7.24 34.96
C ALA A 44 -0.70 6.07 33.97
N SER A 45 -1.86 5.68 33.44
CA SER A 45 -1.97 4.61 32.42
C SER A 45 -1.29 4.95 31.09
N VAL A 46 -1.23 6.23 30.71
CA VAL A 46 -0.47 6.68 29.52
C VAL A 46 1.03 6.57 29.78
N LYS A 47 1.49 6.97 30.97
CA LYS A 47 2.89 6.82 31.36
C LYS A 47 3.28 5.33 31.43
N ASP A 48 2.44 4.49 32.04
CA ASP A 48 2.64 3.05 32.10
C ASP A 48 2.65 2.42 30.70
N SER A 49 1.87 2.95 29.74
CA SER A 49 1.87 2.49 28.34
C SER A 49 3.11 2.94 27.55
N ILE A 50 3.70 4.09 27.89
CA ILE A 50 4.96 4.57 27.28
C ILE A 50 6.16 3.82 27.87
N GLU A 51 6.10 3.46 29.15
CA GLU A 51 7.15 2.71 29.86
C GLU A 51 7.00 1.18 29.68
N ALA A 52 5.87 0.71 29.15
CA ALA A 52 5.68 -0.69 28.78
C ALA A 52 6.66 -1.09 27.68
N ALA A 53 7.22 -2.29 27.80
CA ALA A 53 7.98 -2.89 26.71
C ALA A 53 7.10 -2.91 25.46
N PRO A 54 7.62 -2.48 24.29
CA PRO A 54 6.85 -2.49 23.05
C PRO A 54 6.29 -3.89 22.84
N ASP A 55 4.99 -3.98 22.61
CA ASP A 55 4.34 -5.24 22.31
C ASP A 55 4.83 -5.72 20.95
N THR A 56 5.74 -6.69 20.97
CA THR A 56 6.32 -7.33 19.78
C THR A 56 5.51 -8.55 19.34
N THR A 57 4.40 -8.85 20.02
CA THR A 57 3.56 -10.02 19.68
C THR A 57 2.61 -9.78 18.52
N THR A 58 2.38 -8.52 18.15
CA THR A 58 1.59 -8.13 16.98
C THR A 58 2.51 -7.54 15.91
N VAL A 59 2.28 -7.93 14.65
CA VAL A 59 3.02 -7.34 13.53
C VAL A 59 2.62 -5.87 13.44
N SER A 60 3.61 -4.97 13.54
CA SER A 60 3.39 -3.53 13.39
C SER A 60 3.15 -3.21 11.92
N VAL A 61 1.89 -3.02 11.53
CA VAL A 61 1.51 -2.64 10.16
C VAL A 61 1.56 -1.13 10.00
N ASP A 62 2.24 -0.65 8.96
CA ASP A 62 2.28 0.77 8.60
C ASP A 62 0.86 1.26 8.24
N PRO A 63 0.29 2.26 8.94
CA PRO A 63 -1.02 2.82 8.61
C PRO A 63 -1.12 3.33 7.16
N ALA A 64 0.00 3.73 6.54
CA ALA A 64 0.04 4.14 5.15
C ALA A 64 -0.22 2.99 4.16
N ALA A 65 -0.07 1.72 4.58
CA ALA A 65 -0.36 0.54 3.74
C ALA A 65 -1.83 0.47 3.32
N ALA A 66 -2.74 1.12 4.05
CA ALA A 66 -4.14 1.26 3.64
C ALA A 66 -4.31 2.05 2.33
N ASN A 67 -3.35 2.92 2.00
CA ASN A 67 -3.46 3.92 0.94
C ASN A 67 -2.63 3.61 -0.30
N ILE A 68 -1.91 2.49 -0.36
CA ILE A 68 -1.12 2.08 -1.52
C ILE A 68 -1.99 2.14 -2.80
N ASP A 69 -1.43 2.82 -3.80
CA ASP A 69 -2.01 3.04 -5.11
C ASP A 69 -0.90 2.96 -6.16
N PRO A 70 -0.64 1.78 -6.73
CA PRO A 70 0.46 1.57 -7.66
C PRO A 70 0.25 2.28 -9.00
N PHE A 71 -0.92 2.90 -9.22
CA PHE A 71 -1.19 3.71 -10.41
C PHE A 71 -1.09 5.22 -10.12
N SER A 72 -0.85 5.63 -8.87
CA SER A 72 -0.76 7.04 -8.50
C SER A 72 0.34 7.77 -9.27
N GLY A 73 -0.01 8.92 -9.84
CA GLY A 73 0.86 9.71 -10.72
C GLY A 73 0.79 9.33 -12.20
N VAL A 74 0.17 8.19 -12.53
CA VAL A 74 -0.16 7.80 -13.91
C VAL A 74 -1.66 7.95 -14.13
N TYR A 75 -2.49 7.44 -13.22
CA TYR A 75 -3.95 7.49 -13.32
C TYR A 75 -4.55 8.53 -12.39
N GLN A 76 -5.73 9.02 -12.77
CA GLN A 76 -6.51 9.96 -11.96
C GLN A 76 -7.08 9.22 -10.72
N ALA A 77 -7.09 9.91 -9.57
CA ALA A 77 -7.55 9.34 -8.31
C ALA A 77 -9.06 8.99 -8.35
N GLU A 78 -9.84 9.70 -9.14
CA GLU A 78 -11.27 9.48 -9.35
C GLU A 78 -11.55 8.09 -9.96
N LEU A 79 -10.63 7.57 -10.78
CA LEU A 79 -10.76 6.23 -11.35
C LEU A 79 -10.60 5.14 -10.28
N ARG A 80 -9.69 5.36 -9.32
CA ARG A 80 -9.50 4.47 -8.18
C ARG A 80 -10.77 4.37 -7.35
N GLU A 81 -11.36 5.52 -7.00
CA GLU A 81 -12.57 5.56 -6.18
C GLU A 81 -13.78 4.96 -6.91
N SER A 82 -13.95 5.29 -8.20
CA SER A 82 -14.99 4.68 -9.03
C SER A 82 -14.86 3.15 -9.11
N ALA A 83 -13.63 2.63 -9.22
CA ALA A 83 -13.39 1.19 -9.22
C ALA A 83 -13.71 0.56 -7.85
N LYS A 84 -13.32 1.18 -6.73
CA LYS A 84 -13.67 0.72 -5.38
C LYS A 84 -15.18 0.65 -5.17
N GLU A 85 -15.92 1.69 -5.58
CA GLU A 85 -17.38 1.71 -5.47
C GLU A 85 -18.03 0.57 -6.27
N SER A 86 -17.53 0.30 -7.48
CA SER A 86 -18.04 -0.79 -8.33
C SER A 86 -17.80 -2.19 -7.74
N LEU A 87 -16.79 -2.33 -6.88
CA LEU A 87 -16.45 -3.58 -6.21
C LEU A 87 -17.22 -3.76 -4.91
N ASN A 88 -17.38 -2.72 -4.10
CA ASN A 88 -18.19 -2.78 -2.88
C ASN A 88 -19.66 -3.19 -3.16
N ALA A 89 -20.14 -2.95 -4.37
CA ALA A 89 -21.48 -3.35 -4.81
C ALA A 89 -21.62 -4.84 -5.19
N ALA A 90 -20.52 -5.58 -5.34
CA ALA A 90 -20.56 -6.94 -5.86
C ALA A 90 -19.47 -7.82 -5.25
N GLU A 91 -19.86 -9.00 -4.76
CA GLU A 91 -18.96 -9.96 -4.11
C GLU A 91 -17.79 -10.41 -5.02
N TYR A 92 -16.64 -10.67 -4.42
CA TYR A 92 -15.52 -11.32 -5.09
C TYR A 92 -15.88 -12.76 -5.45
N THR A 93 -15.54 -13.19 -6.66
CA THR A 93 -15.52 -14.61 -7.04
C THR A 93 -14.37 -14.83 -8.01
N GLU A 94 -13.74 -16.01 -7.96
CA GLU A 94 -12.65 -16.36 -8.88
C GLU A 94 -13.08 -16.21 -10.35
N ALA A 95 -14.27 -16.69 -10.70
CA ALA A 95 -14.82 -16.58 -12.05
C ALA A 95 -15.00 -15.12 -12.51
N ARG A 96 -15.26 -14.19 -11.57
CA ARG A 96 -15.35 -12.75 -11.89
C ARG A 96 -13.98 -12.16 -12.14
N LEU A 97 -12.95 -12.55 -11.37
CA LEU A 97 -11.58 -12.14 -11.64
C LEU A 97 -11.14 -12.64 -13.02
N GLU A 98 -11.25 -13.94 -13.28
CA GLU A 98 -10.90 -14.58 -14.56
C GLU A 98 -11.60 -13.87 -15.74
N SER A 99 -12.93 -13.72 -15.68
CA SER A 99 -13.69 -13.04 -16.73
C SER A 99 -13.28 -11.56 -16.92
N SER A 100 -12.83 -10.89 -15.87
CA SER A 100 -12.46 -9.47 -15.89
C SER A 100 -11.04 -9.27 -16.45
N ILE A 101 -10.13 -10.22 -16.20
CA ILE A 101 -8.81 -10.31 -16.84
C ILE A 101 -8.97 -10.62 -18.33
N ASP A 102 -9.73 -11.67 -18.69
CA ASP A 102 -9.95 -12.09 -20.07
C ASP A 102 -10.50 -10.95 -20.95
N GLN A 103 -11.47 -10.20 -20.42
CA GLN A 103 -12.05 -9.05 -21.12
C GLN A 103 -11.00 -7.96 -21.40
N THR A 104 -10.10 -7.69 -20.46
CA THR A 104 -9.05 -6.69 -20.63
C THR A 104 -7.99 -7.15 -21.60
N GLU A 105 -7.56 -8.41 -21.51
CA GLU A 105 -6.60 -8.97 -22.45
C GLU A 105 -7.16 -8.98 -23.86
N GLN A 106 -8.43 -9.38 -24.03
CA GLN A 106 -9.09 -9.33 -25.32
C GLN A 106 -9.17 -7.89 -25.85
N PHE A 107 -9.53 -6.93 -24.98
CA PHE A 107 -9.51 -5.51 -25.34
C PHE A 107 -8.11 -5.07 -25.82
N LEU A 108 -7.04 -5.44 -25.11
CA LEU A 108 -5.67 -5.12 -25.49
C LEU A 108 -5.30 -5.74 -26.84
N ARG A 109 -5.62 -7.02 -27.07
CA ARG A 109 -5.37 -7.69 -28.35
C ARG A 109 -6.09 -7.00 -29.53
N ASP A 110 -7.33 -6.58 -29.32
CA ASP A 110 -8.16 -5.98 -30.37
C ASP A 110 -7.82 -4.52 -30.65
N ASN A 111 -7.46 -3.78 -29.61
CA ASN A 111 -7.32 -2.32 -29.68
C ASN A 111 -5.87 -1.84 -29.62
N ALA A 112 -4.91 -2.67 -29.24
CA ALA A 112 -3.55 -2.25 -29.01
C ALA A 112 -2.58 -2.94 -29.99
N SER A 113 -2.01 -2.13 -30.89
CA SER A 113 -1.45 -2.65 -32.16
C SER A 113 -0.16 -3.47 -32.07
N GLN A 114 0.49 -3.50 -30.90
CA GLN A 114 1.83 -4.09 -30.72
C GLN A 114 2.01 -4.68 -29.32
N ILE A 115 0.90 -5.03 -28.67
CA ILE A 115 0.89 -5.37 -27.26
C ILE A 115 0.46 -6.80 -27.11
N ASP A 116 1.37 -7.58 -26.54
CA ASP A 116 1.05 -8.88 -26.03
C ASP A 116 0.41 -8.71 -24.65
N GLY A 117 -0.82 -9.20 -24.51
CA GLY A 117 -1.57 -9.14 -23.25
C GLY A 117 -0.99 -10.06 -22.18
N GLU A 118 -0.11 -11.01 -22.55
CA GLU A 118 0.44 -12.03 -21.65
C GLU A 118 1.11 -11.47 -20.38
N GLY A 119 1.64 -10.24 -20.42
CA GLY A 119 2.26 -9.59 -19.26
C GLY A 119 1.29 -8.85 -18.33
N TYR A 120 0.00 -8.77 -18.67
CA TYR A 120 -0.99 -7.96 -17.95
C TYR A 120 -1.35 -8.53 -16.58
N GLU A 121 -1.89 -9.75 -16.54
CA GLU A 121 -2.25 -10.39 -15.27
C GLU A 121 -1.03 -10.64 -14.38
N PRO A 122 0.11 -11.16 -14.88
CA PRO A 122 1.31 -11.33 -14.07
C PRO A 122 1.79 -10.02 -13.44
N GLY A 123 1.76 -8.92 -14.20
CA GLY A 123 2.12 -7.59 -13.69
C GLY A 123 1.22 -7.11 -12.55
N LEU A 124 -0.11 -7.30 -12.68
CA LEU A 124 -1.05 -6.97 -11.61
C LEU A 124 -0.84 -7.82 -10.36
N ARG A 125 -0.65 -9.13 -10.53
CA ARG A 125 -0.39 -10.06 -9.41
C ARG A 125 0.86 -9.66 -8.67
N CYS A 126 1.92 -9.38 -9.40
CA CYS A 126 3.21 -8.96 -8.85
C CYS A 126 3.10 -7.66 -8.04
N ALA A 127 2.43 -6.65 -8.58
CA ALA A 127 2.17 -5.40 -7.87
C ALA A 127 1.29 -5.62 -6.62
N ALA A 128 0.28 -6.49 -6.71
CA ALA A 128 -0.57 -6.84 -5.59
C ALA A 128 0.17 -7.58 -4.47
N HIS A 129 1.18 -8.42 -4.78
CA HIS A 129 2.01 -9.05 -3.77
C HIS A 129 2.75 -8.03 -2.89
N PHE A 130 3.31 -6.97 -3.47
CA PHE A 130 3.92 -5.88 -2.70
C PHE A 130 2.90 -5.16 -1.79
N ASP A 131 1.70 -4.87 -2.30
CA ASP A 131 0.62 -4.25 -1.53
C ASP A 131 0.20 -5.14 -0.34
N VAL A 132 -0.06 -6.42 -0.58
CA VAL A 132 -0.47 -7.37 0.46
C VAL A 132 0.66 -7.63 1.46
N ALA A 133 1.92 -7.75 1.02
CA ALA A 133 3.07 -7.85 1.90
C ALA A 133 3.15 -6.68 2.87
N SER A 134 2.90 -5.45 2.39
CA SER A 134 2.88 -4.27 3.24
C SER A 134 1.68 -4.22 4.19
N LYS A 135 0.49 -4.58 3.72
CA LYS A 135 -0.72 -4.68 4.57
C LYS A 135 -0.59 -5.73 5.67
N ASN A 136 0.27 -6.73 5.47
CA ASN A 136 0.62 -7.76 6.43
C ASN A 136 1.91 -7.45 7.21
N GLY A 137 2.50 -6.26 7.02
CA GLY A 137 3.63 -5.74 7.80
C GLY A 137 5.00 -6.29 7.44
N ALA A 138 5.14 -7.01 6.32
CA ALA A 138 6.44 -7.50 5.83
C ALA A 138 7.23 -6.44 5.06
N LEU A 139 6.58 -5.36 4.60
CA LEU A 139 7.21 -4.30 3.81
C LEU A 139 6.65 -2.92 4.18
N GLN A 140 7.49 -1.88 4.18
CA GLN A 140 6.99 -0.53 4.44
C GLN A 140 6.11 -0.04 3.30
N ALA A 141 5.10 0.78 3.60
CA ALA A 141 4.11 1.17 2.59
C ALA A 141 4.73 1.96 1.43
N HIS A 142 5.73 2.79 1.72
CA HIS A 142 6.40 3.59 0.70
C HIS A 142 7.26 2.73 -0.25
N GLU A 143 7.89 1.67 0.24
CA GLU A 143 8.67 0.73 -0.57
C GLU A 143 7.73 -0.10 -1.45
N ALA A 144 6.69 -0.68 -0.85
CA ALA A 144 5.66 -1.42 -1.56
C ALA A 144 5.04 -0.58 -2.68
N GLN A 145 4.75 0.69 -2.40
CA GLN A 145 4.24 1.65 -3.38
C GLN A 145 5.20 1.86 -4.55
N ASN A 146 6.50 1.98 -4.30
CA ASN A 146 7.50 2.21 -5.34
C ASN A 146 7.72 0.95 -6.18
N TYR A 147 7.92 -0.21 -5.54
CA TYR A 147 8.13 -1.47 -6.27
C TYR A 147 6.91 -1.87 -7.09
N ALA A 148 5.70 -1.74 -6.54
CA ALA A 148 4.48 -2.00 -7.29
C ALA A 148 4.33 -1.07 -8.52
N LYS A 149 4.71 0.22 -8.41
CA LYS A 149 4.73 1.15 -9.55
C LYS A 149 5.73 0.70 -10.63
N GLU A 150 6.92 0.30 -10.22
CA GLU A 150 7.98 -0.12 -11.15
C GLU A 150 7.62 -1.41 -11.89
N VAL A 151 7.05 -2.39 -11.18
CA VAL A 151 6.49 -3.62 -11.77
C VAL A 151 5.44 -3.29 -12.83
N LEU A 152 4.49 -2.41 -12.54
CA LEU A 152 3.48 -2.01 -13.51
C LEU A 152 4.12 -1.28 -14.70
N GLY A 153 5.08 -0.39 -14.44
CA GLY A 153 5.83 0.30 -15.50
C GLY A 153 6.63 -0.63 -16.42
N ALA A 154 7.19 -1.71 -15.88
CA ALA A 154 7.95 -2.72 -16.62
C ALA A 154 7.07 -3.76 -17.32
N SER A 155 5.84 -3.95 -16.85
CA SER A 155 4.86 -4.88 -17.42
C SER A 155 3.93 -4.18 -18.43
N ALA A 156 2.82 -4.84 -18.74
CA ALA A 156 1.91 -4.45 -19.81
C ALA A 156 1.13 -3.14 -19.58
N PHE A 157 1.50 -2.32 -18.59
CA PHE A 157 0.87 -1.03 -18.31
C PHE A 157 1.58 0.15 -19.00
N SER A 158 2.79 -0.06 -19.53
CA SER A 158 3.48 0.93 -20.40
C SER A 158 2.85 1.09 -21.80
N TYR A 159 1.80 0.33 -22.06
CA TYR A 159 1.19 0.06 -23.35
C TYR A 159 0.09 1.05 -23.77
N GLU A 160 -0.28 1.99 -22.90
CA GLU A 160 -1.28 3.02 -23.21
C GLU A 160 -0.98 3.79 -24.51
N VAL A 161 0.30 4.00 -24.81
CA VAL A 161 0.74 4.71 -26.01
C VAL A 161 0.38 4.00 -27.32
N ALA A 162 0.06 2.70 -27.27
CA ALA A 162 -0.26 1.89 -28.44
C ALA A 162 -1.73 1.43 -28.51
N VAL A 163 -2.58 1.90 -27.58
CA VAL A 163 -4.03 1.72 -27.61
C VAL A 163 -4.65 2.63 -28.69
N VAL A 164 -5.41 2.04 -29.60
CA VAL A 164 -6.11 2.67 -30.73
C VAL A 164 -5.18 3.66 -31.47
N PRO A 165 -4.05 3.20 -32.03
CA PRO A 165 -3.00 4.09 -32.55
C PRO A 165 -3.44 4.91 -33.77
N ASN A 166 -4.48 4.44 -34.47
CA ASN A 166 -5.03 5.07 -35.66
C ASN A 166 -6.37 5.79 -35.40
N GLY A 167 -6.84 5.81 -34.14
CA GLY A 167 -8.07 6.50 -33.76
C GLY A 167 -7.87 8.00 -33.64
N SER A 168 -8.97 8.74 -33.62
CA SER A 168 -8.98 10.14 -33.19
C SER A 168 -8.52 10.28 -31.73
N GLU A 169 -8.14 11.49 -31.33
CA GLU A 169 -7.75 11.78 -29.94
C GLU A 169 -8.86 11.42 -28.95
N ASP A 170 -10.11 11.77 -29.28
CA ASP A 170 -11.28 11.46 -28.46
C ASP A 170 -11.54 9.94 -28.35
N GLU A 171 -11.42 9.20 -29.45
CA GLU A 171 -11.56 7.74 -29.44
C GLU A 171 -10.47 7.07 -28.61
N ARG A 172 -9.22 7.54 -28.74
CA ARG A 172 -8.09 7.03 -27.97
C ARG A 172 -8.27 7.32 -26.48
N GLU A 173 -8.64 8.54 -26.11
CA GLU A 173 -8.84 8.88 -24.70
C GLU A 173 -10.01 8.12 -24.08
N ALA A 174 -11.09 7.91 -24.83
CA ALA A 174 -12.21 7.07 -24.38
C ALA A 174 -11.77 5.62 -24.14
N ALA A 175 -11.00 5.04 -25.07
CA ALA A 175 -10.47 3.68 -24.96
C ALA A 175 -9.48 3.54 -23.79
N LEU A 176 -8.60 4.52 -23.60
CA LEU A 176 -7.67 4.57 -22.47
C LEU A 176 -8.40 4.71 -21.13
N ASN A 177 -9.42 5.54 -21.05
CA ASN A 177 -10.19 5.70 -19.82
C ASN A 177 -10.89 4.39 -19.43
N GLU A 178 -11.46 3.67 -20.40
CA GLU A 178 -12.05 2.36 -20.16
C GLU A 178 -11.00 1.34 -19.69
N TYR A 179 -9.86 1.28 -20.38
CA TYR A 179 -8.73 0.44 -20.00
C TYR A 179 -8.24 0.71 -18.57
N ARG A 180 -8.09 1.97 -18.19
CA ARG A 180 -7.63 2.40 -16.86
C ARG A 180 -8.63 2.01 -15.76
N LYS A 181 -9.93 2.20 -15.99
CA LYS A 181 -10.98 1.78 -15.04
C LYS A 181 -10.97 0.28 -14.83
N GLN A 182 -10.92 -0.46 -15.93
CA GLN A 182 -10.90 -1.91 -15.91
C GLN A 182 -9.63 -2.44 -15.24
N THR A 183 -8.50 -1.75 -15.44
CA THR A 183 -7.24 -2.03 -14.76
C THR A 183 -7.30 -1.85 -13.25
N TYR A 184 -7.83 -0.73 -12.75
CA TYR A 184 -8.03 -0.56 -11.31
C TYR A 184 -8.94 -1.63 -10.72
N ARG A 185 -10.02 -1.96 -11.43
CA ARG A 185 -10.94 -3.02 -11.02
C ARG A 185 -10.23 -4.36 -10.92
N ASN A 186 -9.46 -4.73 -11.95
CA ASN A 186 -8.70 -5.98 -11.97
C ASN A 186 -7.65 -6.03 -10.86
N TYR A 187 -6.92 -4.92 -10.64
CA TYR A 187 -5.96 -4.81 -9.55
C TYR A 187 -6.60 -5.12 -8.18
N PHE A 188 -7.74 -4.50 -7.88
CA PHE A 188 -8.41 -4.75 -6.61
C PHE A 188 -8.94 -6.18 -6.50
N LEU A 189 -9.50 -6.76 -7.57
CA LEU A 189 -9.91 -8.17 -7.56
C LEU A 189 -8.74 -9.11 -7.29
N VAL A 190 -7.59 -8.88 -7.94
CA VAL A 190 -6.36 -9.66 -7.73
C VAL A 190 -5.87 -9.49 -6.29
N ARG A 191 -5.73 -8.26 -5.80
CA ARG A 191 -5.30 -7.99 -4.44
C ARG A 191 -6.22 -8.66 -3.42
N ASP A 192 -7.53 -8.49 -3.57
CA ASP A 192 -8.50 -9.02 -2.61
C ASP A 192 -8.50 -10.56 -2.62
N SER A 193 -8.26 -11.19 -3.77
CA SER A 193 -8.06 -12.66 -3.86
C SER A 193 -6.84 -13.15 -3.09
N MET A 194 -5.83 -12.29 -2.91
CA MET A 194 -4.57 -12.59 -2.23
C MET A 194 -4.60 -12.27 -0.73
N MET A 195 -5.56 -11.47 -0.28
CA MET A 195 -5.68 -11.12 1.15
C MET A 195 -6.15 -12.30 2.00
N GLU A 196 -6.68 -13.36 1.39
CA GLU A 196 -7.10 -14.58 2.08
C GLU A 196 -5.95 -15.61 2.18
N GLY A 197 -5.36 -15.73 3.38
CA GLY A 197 -4.72 -16.98 3.80
C GLY A 197 -3.20 -17.11 3.68
N ALA A 198 -2.45 -16.09 3.25
CA ALA A 198 -0.98 -16.11 3.25
C ALA A 198 -0.36 -15.05 4.18
N ASP A 199 0.77 -15.39 4.78
CA ASP A 199 1.54 -14.47 5.63
C ASP A 199 2.26 -13.41 4.79
N GLY A 200 2.62 -12.28 5.40
CA GLY A 200 3.25 -11.16 4.69
C GLY A 200 4.59 -11.53 4.03
N GLU A 201 5.37 -12.42 4.65
CA GLU A 201 6.68 -12.87 4.14
C GLU A 201 6.53 -13.74 2.89
N ALA A 202 5.50 -14.58 2.84
CA ALA A 202 5.17 -15.38 1.67
C ALA A 202 4.78 -14.50 0.48
N HIS A 203 4.03 -13.40 0.72
CA HIS A 203 3.75 -12.42 -0.31
C HIS A 203 5.00 -11.64 -0.72
N LEU A 204 5.88 -11.26 0.23
CA LEU A 204 7.12 -10.58 -0.09
C LEU A 204 8.05 -11.45 -0.95
N ALA A 205 8.25 -12.72 -0.59
CA ALA A 205 9.05 -13.65 -1.38
C ALA A 205 8.51 -13.86 -2.80
N GLN A 206 7.18 -13.90 -2.96
CA GLN A 206 6.54 -13.98 -4.28
C GLN A 206 6.70 -12.68 -5.08
N ALA A 207 6.60 -11.52 -4.41
CA ALA A 207 6.87 -10.23 -5.01
C ALA A 207 8.32 -10.11 -5.49
N GLU A 208 9.29 -10.50 -4.66
CA GLU A 208 10.72 -10.50 -4.98
C GLU A 208 11.05 -11.39 -6.18
N ALA A 209 10.53 -12.62 -6.20
CA ALA A 209 10.74 -13.55 -7.32
C ALA A 209 10.19 -12.99 -8.63
N CYS A 210 8.98 -12.42 -8.60
CA CYS A 210 8.42 -11.79 -9.78
C CYS A 210 9.21 -10.54 -10.22
N TYR A 211 9.65 -9.72 -9.26
CA TYR A 211 10.41 -8.52 -9.52
C TYR A 211 11.76 -8.85 -10.21
N GLU A 212 12.40 -9.95 -9.78
CA GLU A 212 13.59 -10.51 -10.43
C GLU A 212 13.29 -11.07 -11.84
N ASP A 213 12.18 -11.78 -12.04
CA ASP A 213 11.77 -12.30 -13.35
C ASP A 213 11.54 -11.18 -14.39
N LEU A 214 11.15 -9.98 -13.94
CA LEU A 214 11.05 -8.77 -14.77
C LEU A 214 12.41 -8.10 -15.04
N GLY A 215 13.51 -8.65 -14.50
CA GLY A 215 14.87 -8.11 -14.62
C GLY A 215 15.09 -6.83 -13.80
N LEU A 216 14.23 -6.57 -12.81
CA LEU A 216 14.35 -5.44 -11.91
C LEU A 216 15.19 -5.85 -10.68
N VAL A 217 15.85 -4.88 -10.05
CA VAL A 217 16.70 -5.13 -8.86
C VAL A 217 16.19 -4.28 -7.70
N MET A 218 15.73 -4.94 -6.64
CA MET A 218 15.28 -4.24 -5.44
C MET A 218 16.47 -3.52 -4.81
N ALA A 219 16.22 -2.30 -4.32
CA ALA A 219 17.25 -1.58 -3.59
C ALA A 219 17.62 -2.39 -2.34
N ALA A 220 18.91 -2.55 -2.07
CA ALA A 220 19.34 -3.11 -0.81
C ALA A 220 18.80 -2.21 0.32
N PRO A 221 18.32 -2.79 1.44
CA PRO A 221 17.87 -1.99 2.57
C PRO A 221 18.98 -1.05 2.98
N GLU A 222 18.65 0.24 3.17
CA GLU A 222 19.64 1.19 3.68
C GLU A 222 20.12 0.67 5.05
N PRO A 223 21.45 0.62 5.29
CA PRO A 223 21.97 0.12 6.56
C PRO A 223 21.37 0.94 7.69
N THR A 224 20.80 0.26 8.68
CA THR A 224 20.21 0.93 9.83
C THR A 224 21.33 1.56 10.67
N ALA A 225 20.98 2.55 11.49
CA ALA A 225 21.97 3.19 12.37
C ALA A 225 22.61 2.19 13.36
N GLU A 226 21.94 1.06 13.65
CA GLU A 226 22.47 -0.04 14.48
C GLU A 226 23.57 -0.85 13.76
N ASP A 227 23.48 -0.99 12.43
CA ASP A 227 24.48 -1.69 11.60
C ASP A 227 25.81 -0.94 11.49
N VAL A 228 25.83 0.35 11.87
CA VAL A 228 27.02 1.21 11.82
C VAL A 228 27.83 1.14 13.12
N GLU A 229 27.21 0.78 14.26
CA GLU A 229 27.90 0.77 15.54
C GLU A 229 28.83 -0.46 15.73
N ASP A 230 28.58 -1.58 15.05
CA ASP A 230 29.38 -2.81 15.19
C ASP A 230 30.72 -2.80 14.40
N GLN A 231 30.98 -1.77 13.60
CA GLN A 231 32.23 -1.68 12.82
C GLN A 231 33.33 -0.82 13.48
N THR A 232 33.11 -0.25 14.67
CA THR A 232 34.05 0.72 15.28
C THR A 232 34.90 0.21 16.44
N THR A 233 34.86 -1.07 16.80
CA THR A 233 35.66 -1.59 17.93
C THR A 233 36.62 -2.74 17.55
N THR A 234 37.60 -2.46 16.69
CA THR A 234 38.87 -3.22 16.75
C THR A 234 39.97 -2.28 17.26
N PRO A 235 40.36 -2.35 18.54
CA PRO A 235 41.56 -1.66 19.00
C PRO A 235 42.78 -2.34 18.37
N ALA A 236 43.55 -1.56 17.62
CA ALA A 236 44.88 -1.96 17.19
C ALA A 236 45.78 -2.07 18.43
N GLU A 237 46.08 -3.29 18.86
CA GLU A 237 47.15 -3.54 19.82
C GLU A 237 48.50 -3.26 19.15
N GLY A 238 49.25 -2.33 19.73
CA GLY A 238 50.65 -2.02 19.44
C GLY A 238 51.38 -1.68 20.73
#